data_AF-A0AAW0PK01-F1
#
_entry.id   AF-A0AAW0PK01-F1
#
_cell.length_a   1.000
_cell.length_b   1.000
_cell.length_c   1.000
_cell.angle_alpha   90.00
_cell.angle_beta   90.00
_cell.angle_gamma   90.00
#
_symmetry.space_group_name_H-M   'P 1'
#
loop_
_entity.id
_entity.type
_entity.pdbx_description
1 polymer ?
#
loop_
_entity_poly.entity_id
_entity_poly.type
_entity_poly.pdbx_seq_one_letter_code
_entity_poly.pdbx_strand_id
1 'polypeptide(L)' 'MKRDLAAVLLRRRRATGQLSPLQMESLREVCELNEACDDMADTAGIVAAYTAYYGPVPF' A
#
# COMPACT_ATOMS: atom_id res chain seq x y z
N MET A 1 21.34 18.89 -0.94
CA MET A 1 20.77 17.89 -0.02
C MET A 1 19.40 18.23 0.59
N LYS A 2 18.80 19.44 0.41
CA LYS A 2 17.43 19.72 0.92
C LYS A 2 16.30 19.46 -0.08
N ARG A 3 16.59 19.40 -1.39
CA ARG A 3 15.60 19.15 -2.45
C ARG A 3 15.05 17.71 -2.41
N ASP A 4 15.86 16.75 -1.97
CA ASP A 4 15.46 15.33 -1.91
C ASP A 4 14.41 15.04 -0.84
N LEU A 5 14.52 15.66 0.34
CA LEU A 5 13.55 15.42 1.41
C LEU A 5 12.14 15.89 1.03
N ALA A 6 12.03 17.05 0.39
CA ALA A 6 10.76 17.56 -0.10
C ALA A 6 10.16 16.64 -1.18
N ALA A 7 10.98 16.11 -2.10
CA ALA A 7 10.53 15.17 -3.11
C ALA A 7 10.05 13.83 -2.51
N VAL A 8 10.76 13.31 -1.50
CA VAL A 8 10.37 12.09 -0.77
C VAL A 8 9.04 12.31 -0.03
N LEU A 9 8.88 13.44 0.66
CA LEU A 9 7.64 13.78 1.36
C LEU A 9 6.46 14.00 0.41
N LEU A 10 6.69 14.58 -0.76
CA LEU A 10 5.65 14.76 -1.79
C LEU A 10 5.24 13.44 -2.44
N ARG A 11 6.19 12.51 -2.69
CA ARG A 11 5.86 11.14 -3.12
C ARG A 11 5.00 10.42 -2.08
N ARG A 12 5.35 10.56 -0.80
CA ARG A 12 4.59 9.96 0.31
C ARG A 12 3.16 10.51 0.43
N ARG A 13 2.92 11.73 -0.03
CA ARG A 13 1.58 12.38 -0.04
C ARG A 13 0.72 12.00 -1.25
N ARG A 14 1.23 11.30 -2.27
CA ARG A 14 0.42 10.95 -3.46
C ARG A 14 -0.54 9.79 -3.25
N ALA A 15 -0.39 9.02 -2.17
CA ALA A 15 -1.30 7.94 -1.80
C ALA A 15 -2.63 8.41 -1.16
N THR A 16 -3.07 9.66 -1.41
CA THR A 16 -4.34 10.20 -0.88
C THR A 16 -5.49 10.16 -1.89
N GLY A 17 -5.32 9.46 -3.02
CA GLY A 17 -6.38 9.18 -3.99
C GLY A 17 -6.91 7.75 -3.85
N GLN A 18 -8.17 7.52 -4.25
CA GLN A 18 -8.71 6.18 -4.40
C GLN A 18 -7.81 5.39 -5.38
N LEU A 19 -7.31 4.23 -4.96
CA LEU A 19 -6.53 3.36 -5.83
C LEU A 19 -7.36 2.91 -7.04
N SER A 20 -6.73 2.81 -8.20
CA SER A 20 -7.36 2.18 -9.36
C SER A 20 -7.62 0.69 -9.10
N PRO A 21 -8.56 0.05 -9.82
CA PRO A 21 -8.79 -1.39 -9.69
C PRO A 21 -7.51 -2.21 -9.85
N LEU A 22 -6.69 -1.89 -10.86
CA LEU A 22 -5.42 -2.55 -11.12
C LEU A 22 -4.43 -2.39 -9.95
N GLN A 23 -4.36 -1.20 -9.34
CA GLN A 23 -3.50 -0.99 -8.18
C GLN A 23 -3.97 -1.81 -6.96
N MET A 24 -5.28 -1.95 -6.76
CA MET A 24 -5.82 -2.81 -5.69
C MET A 24 -5.51 -4.28 -5.94
N GLU A 25 -5.62 -4.75 -7.19
CA GLU A 25 -5.25 -6.12 -7.57
C GLU A 25 -3.76 -6.39 -7.31
N SER A 26 -2.86 -5.45 -7.65
CA SER A 26 -1.44 -5.59 -7.33
C SER A 26 -1.16 -5.73 -5.83
N LEU A 27 -1.95 -5.08 -4.95
CA LEU A 27 -1.81 -5.28 -3.51
C LEU A 27 -2.32 -6.66 -3.07
N ARG A 28 -3.41 -7.17 -3.68
CA ARG A 28 -3.98 -8.50 -3.41
C ARG A 28 -2.99 -9.60 -3.76
N GLU A 29 -2.44 -9.57 -4.97
CA GLU A 29 -1.48 -10.59 -5.44
C GLU A 29 -0.27 -10.73 -4.50
N VAL A 30 0.20 -9.64 -3.90
CA VAL A 30 1.29 -9.68 -2.91
C VAL A 30 0.82 -10.24 -1.57
N CYS A 31 -0.36 -9.84 -1.12
CA CYS A 31 -0.93 -10.23 0.17
C CYS A 31 -1.35 -11.71 0.20
N GLU A 32 -1.83 -12.26 -0.91
CA GLU A 32 -2.18 -13.68 -1.09
C GLU A 32 -0.98 -14.63 -0.87
N LEU A 33 0.26 -14.13 -1.01
CA LEU A 33 1.47 -14.91 -0.74
C LEU A 33 1.81 -15.00 0.76
N ASN A 34 1.04 -14.37 1.63
CA ASN A 34 1.22 -14.34 3.08
C ASN A 34 -0.13 -14.56 3.76
N GLU A 35 -0.35 -15.78 4.30
CA GLU A 35 -1.60 -16.18 4.95
C GLU A 35 -2.09 -15.16 5.99
N ALA A 36 -1.19 -14.59 6.80
CA ALA A 36 -1.57 -13.62 7.83
C ALA A 36 -1.96 -12.25 7.25
N CYS A 37 -1.44 -11.90 6.07
CA CYS A 37 -1.91 -10.73 5.32
C CYS A 37 -3.28 -11.02 4.71
N ASP A 38 -3.44 -12.19 4.07
CA ASP A 38 -4.67 -12.61 3.39
C ASP A 38 -5.86 -12.64 4.37
N ASP A 39 -5.71 -13.33 5.50
CA ASP A 39 -6.72 -13.36 6.58
C ASP A 39 -7.08 -11.97 7.11
N MET A 40 -6.08 -11.07 7.21
CA MET A 40 -6.31 -9.70 7.62
C MET A 40 -7.01 -8.89 6.53
N ALA A 41 -6.76 -9.15 5.25
CA ALA A 41 -7.37 -8.45 4.14
C ALA A 41 -8.90 -8.68 4.07
N ASP A 42 -9.36 -9.87 4.45
CA ASP A 42 -10.79 -10.22 4.52
C ASP A 42 -11.56 -9.42 5.58
N THR A 43 -10.89 -9.01 6.65
CA THR A 43 -11.53 -8.32 7.79
C THR A 43 -11.27 -6.82 7.83
N ALA A 44 -10.03 -6.41 7.55
CA ALA A 44 -9.57 -5.02 7.62
C ALA A 44 -9.49 -4.34 6.23
N GLY A 45 -9.62 -5.11 5.14
CA GLY A 45 -9.44 -4.65 3.78
C GLY A 45 -7.98 -4.62 3.32
N ILE A 46 -7.79 -4.70 2.00
CA ILE A 46 -6.47 -4.93 1.39
C ILE A 46 -5.43 -3.84 1.69
N VAL A 47 -5.83 -2.56 1.73
CA VAL A 47 -4.89 -1.46 1.97
C VAL A 47 -4.35 -1.51 3.39
N ALA A 48 -5.20 -1.81 4.37
CA ALA A 48 -4.82 -1.91 5.77
C ALA A 48 -3.91 -3.14 6.00
N ALA A 49 -4.30 -4.29 5.45
CA ALA A 49 -3.51 -5.51 5.53
C ALA A 49 -2.13 -5.34 4.88
N TYR A 50 -2.07 -4.89 3.62
CA TYR A 50 -0.80 -4.64 2.94
C TYR A 50 0.08 -3.68 3.74
N THR A 51 -0.49 -2.59 4.27
CA THR A 51 0.28 -1.61 5.03
C THR A 51 0.87 -2.17 6.32
N ALA A 52 0.13 -3.06 7.00
CA ALA A 52 0.59 -3.72 8.22
C ALA A 52 1.81 -4.64 7.99
N TYR A 53 1.83 -5.35 6.86
CA TYR A 53 2.88 -6.36 6.57
C TYR A 53 4.02 -5.85 5.70
N TYR A 54 3.74 -4.95 4.75
CA TYR A 54 4.69 -4.50 3.72
C TYR A 54 5.00 -2.99 3.78
N GLY A 55 4.28 -2.24 4.61
CA GLY A 55 4.47 -0.79 4.76
C GLY A 55 3.69 0.05 3.74
N PRO A 56 4.03 1.35 3.58
CA PRO A 56 3.22 2.27 2.80
C PRO A 56 3.00 1.83 1.34
N VAL A 57 1.77 1.94 0.85
CA VAL A 57 1.39 1.63 -0.55
C VAL A 57 2.26 2.41 -1.55
N PRO A 58 2.87 1.75 -2.55
CA PRO A 58 3.90 2.36 -3.41
C PRO A 58 3.34 2.98 -4.71
N PHE A 59 2.24 3.75 -4.64
CA PHE A 59 1.58 4.37 -5.79
C PHE A 59 1.35 5.89 -5.62
#